data_AF-A0A3D4INY1-F1
#
_entry.id   AF-A0A3D4INY1-F1
#
_cell.length_a   1.000
_cell.length_b   1.000
_cell.length_c   1.000
_cell.angle_alpha   90.00
_cell.angle_beta   90.00
_cell.angle_gamma   90.00
#
_symmetry.space_group_name_H-M   'P 1'
#
loop_
_entity.id
_entity.type
_entity.pdbx_description
1 polymer ?
#
loop_
_entity_poly.entity_id
_entity_poly.type
_entity_poly.pdbx_seq_one_letter_code
_entity_poly.pdbx_strand_id
1 'polypeptide(L)' 'MAKKSDKPSKKQGKPRVHKDLSGLEISINQFGEIKSNMDIEKLNEFLDKNVEDKKLIEREETLKNKKKKKKK' A
#
# COMPACT_ATOMS: atom_id res chain seq x y z
N MET A 1 8.14 -37.57 -26.48
CA MET A 1 9.12 -36.58 -25.95
C MET A 1 8.36 -35.53 -25.16
N ALA A 2 8.53 -35.50 -23.83
CA ALA A 2 7.82 -34.57 -22.95
C ALA A 2 8.40 -33.15 -23.12
N LYS A 3 7.57 -32.19 -23.55
CA LYS A 3 7.90 -30.76 -23.52
C LYS A 3 7.94 -30.32 -22.05
N LYS A 4 9.12 -30.05 -21.51
CA LYS A 4 9.25 -29.38 -20.21
C LYS A 4 8.69 -27.97 -20.37
N SER A 5 7.66 -27.67 -19.60
CA SER A 5 7.08 -26.33 -19.49
C SER A 5 8.07 -25.42 -18.76
N ASP A 6 8.61 -24.44 -19.49
CA ASP A 6 9.29 -23.28 -18.93
C ASP A 6 8.38 -22.64 -17.86
N LYS A 7 8.71 -22.85 -16.59
CA LYS A 7 8.13 -22.08 -15.49
C LYS A 7 8.56 -20.63 -15.70
N PRO A 8 7.64 -19.65 -15.65
CA PRO A 8 8.01 -18.25 -15.75
C PRO A 8 9.00 -17.96 -14.63
N SER A 9 10.25 -17.68 -15.01
CA SER A 9 11.26 -17.18 -14.11
C SER A 9 10.67 -15.94 -13.43
N LYS A 10 10.55 -15.99 -12.09
CA LYS A 10 10.18 -14.80 -11.30
C LYS A 10 11.16 -13.71 -11.71
N LYS A 11 10.68 -12.73 -12.49
CA LYS A 11 11.51 -11.63 -12.97
C LYS A 11 12.18 -11.00 -11.74
N GLN A 12 13.47 -11.21 -11.57
CA GLN A 12 14.31 -10.59 -10.52
C GLN A 12 14.54 -9.09 -10.83
N GLY A 13 13.56 -8.44 -11.45
CA GLY A 13 13.58 -7.02 -11.74
C GLY A 13 13.18 -6.24 -10.50
N LYS A 14 13.78 -5.06 -10.32
CA LYS A 14 13.37 -4.14 -9.26
C LYS A 14 11.85 -3.91 -9.36
N PRO A 15 11.12 -3.90 -8.22
CA PRO A 15 9.69 -3.65 -8.22
C PRO A 15 9.41 -2.28 -8.87
N ARG A 16 8.30 -2.20 -9.61
CA ARG A 16 7.88 -0.97 -10.27
C ARG A 16 7.30 -0.03 -9.21
N VAL A 17 8.13 0.87 -8.71
CA VAL A 17 7.79 1.86 -7.67
C VAL A 17 7.55 3.25 -8.27
N HIS A 18 6.88 4.13 -7.52
CA HIS A 18 6.76 5.56 -7.89
C HIS A 18 8.16 6.20 -8.00
N LYS A 19 8.29 7.26 -8.79
CA LYS A 19 9.59 7.95 -8.95
C LYS A 19 10.15 8.42 -7.60
N ASP A 20 9.28 8.96 -6.75
CA ASP A 20 9.66 9.44 -5.41
C ASP A 20 10.00 8.32 -4.43
N LEU A 21 9.56 7.09 -4.73
CA LEU A 21 9.88 5.88 -3.99
C LEU A 21 10.99 5.07 -4.67
N SER A 22 11.73 5.67 -5.62
CA SER A 22 12.83 4.97 -6.28
C SER A 22 13.89 4.55 -5.25
N GLY A 23 14.27 3.27 -5.27
CA GLY A 23 15.19 2.73 -4.28
C GLY A 23 14.54 2.27 -2.96
N LEU A 24 13.20 2.36 -2.82
CA LEU A 24 12.48 1.75 -1.71
C LEU A 24 12.62 0.22 -1.75
N GLU A 25 13.16 -0.34 -0.69
CA GLU A 25 13.22 -1.79 -0.46
C GLU A 25 12.42 -2.12 0.80
N ILE A 26 11.47 -3.06 0.66
CA ILE A 26 10.64 -3.54 1.76
C ILE A 26 10.81 -5.06 1.84
N SER A 27 11.16 -5.54 3.02
CA SER A 27 11.29 -6.96 3.33
C SER A 27 10.49 -7.29 4.59
N ILE A 28 9.93 -8.50 4.63
CA ILE A 28 9.21 -9.03 5.80
C ILE A 28 10.06 -10.14 6.39
N ASN A 29 10.37 -10.07 7.69
CA ASN A 29 11.12 -11.13 8.35
C ASN A 29 10.19 -12.28 8.80
N GLN A 30 10.79 -13.34 9.36
CA GLN A 30 10.03 -14.51 9.82
C GLN A 30 9.07 -14.21 10.97
N PHE A 31 9.26 -13.11 11.68
CA PHE A 31 8.41 -12.64 12.77
C PHE A 31 7.30 -11.69 12.29
N GLY A 32 7.22 -11.40 10.99
CA GLY A 32 6.23 -10.48 10.43
C GLY A 32 6.59 -8.99 10.57
N GLU A 33 7.80 -8.67 11.02
CA GLU A 33 8.27 -7.29 11.08
C GLU A 33 8.61 -6.80 9.66
N ILE A 34 8.19 -5.58 9.37
CA ILE A 34 8.46 -4.90 8.10
C ILE A 34 9.78 -4.13 8.25
N LYS A 35 10.76 -4.47 7.43
CA LYS A 35 12.02 -3.73 7.32
C LYS A 35 12.03 -2.93 6.04
N SER A 36 12.19 -1.62 6.16
CA SER A 36 12.40 -0.69 5.04
C SER A 36 13.74 0.00 5.15
N ASN A 37 14.33 0.37 4.00
CA ASN A 37 15.55 1.18 3.95
C ASN A 37 15.28 2.70 3.96
N MET A 38 14.02 3.10 3.82
CA MET A 38 13.58 4.49 3.76
C MET A 38 12.92 4.92 5.08
N ASP A 39 13.04 6.20 5.40
CA ASP A 39 12.42 6.83 6.57
C ASP A 39 10.90 6.68 6.55
N ILE A 40 10.35 6.25 7.70
CA ILE A 40 8.90 6.05 7.88
C ILE A 40 8.13 7.37 7.68
N GLU A 41 8.70 8.49 8.13
CA GLU A 41 8.06 9.82 8.00
C GLU A 41 7.84 10.21 6.53
N LYS A 42 8.84 10.00 5.67
CA LYS A 42 8.73 10.28 4.23
C LYS A 42 7.69 9.38 3.55
N LEU A 43 7.63 8.11 3.96
CA LEU A 43 6.63 7.18 3.44
C LEU A 43 5.22 7.61 3.85
N ASN A 44 5.03 8.02 5.10
CA ASN A 44 3.73 8.52 5.58
C ASN A 44 3.32 9.79 4.82
N GLU A 45 4.22 10.75 4.66
CA GLU A 45 3.93 11.98 3.90
C GLU A 45 3.58 11.68 2.43
N PHE A 46 4.26 10.70 1.82
CA PHE A 46 3.92 10.24 0.48
C PHE A 46 2.51 9.62 0.43
N LEU A 47 2.17 8.78 1.41
CA LEU A 47 0.85 8.15 1.48
C LEU A 47 -0.25 9.19 1.70
N ASP A 48 -0.08 10.13 2.62
CA ASP A 48 -1.06 11.19 2.90
C ASP A 48 -1.34 12.09 1.68
N LYS A 49 -0.33 12.29 0.81
CA LYS A 49 -0.49 13.06 -0.43
C LYS A 49 -1.17 12.30 -1.56
N ASN A 50 -0.94 11.00 -1.66
CA ASN A 50 -1.36 10.20 -2.82
C ASN A 50 -2.56 9.28 -2.54
N VAL A 51 -2.88 9.05 -1.27
CA VAL A 51 -3.92 8.11 -0.82
C VAL A 51 -4.87 8.83 0.13
N GLU A 52 -6.16 8.76 -0.17
CA GLU A 52 -7.18 9.28 0.74
C GLU A 52 -7.30 8.39 1.99
N ASP A 53 -7.32 9.01 3.18
CA ASP A 53 -7.49 8.27 4.43
C ASP A 53 -8.92 7.71 4.55
N LYS A 54 -9.04 6.41 4.31
CA LYS A 54 -10.31 5.67 4.40
C LYS A 54 -11.01 5.84 5.75
N LYS A 55 -10.26 6.01 6.85
CA LYS A 55 -10.86 6.19 8.19
C LYS A 55 -11.59 7.52 8.29
N LEU A 56 -11.10 8.57 7.62
CA LEU A 56 -11.77 9.86 7.57
C LEU A 56 -13.04 9.78 6.72
N ILE A 57 -12.98 9.11 5.56
CA ILE A 57 -14.13 8.90 4.68
C ILE A 57 -15.25 8.18 5.43
N GLU A 58 -14.95 7.06 6.09
CA GLU A 58 -15.94 6.29 6.85
C GLU A 58 -16.57 7.14 7.98
N ARG A 59 -15.76 7.95 8.66
CA ARG A 59 -16.26 8.87 9.70
C ARG A 59 -17.20 9.92 9.10
N GLU A 60 -16.88 10.49 7.95
CA GLU A 60 -17.77 11.44 7.28
C GLU A 60 -19.08 10.80 6.85
N GLU A 61 -19.03 9.60 6.28
CA GLU A 61 -20.23 8.87 5.84
C GLU A 61 -21.14 8.52 7.03
N THR A 62 -20.56 8.03 8.12
CA THR A 62 -21.32 7.72 9.34
C THR A 62 -21.96 8.98 9.93
N LEU A 63 -21.27 10.12 9.92
CA LEU A 63 -21.83 11.42 10.35
C LEU A 63 -22.93 11.91 9.41
N LYS A 64 -22.74 11.81 8.09
CA LYS A 64 -23.76 12.15 7.07
C LYS A 64 -25.01 11.30 7.28
N ASN A 65 -24.85 10.00 7.55
CA ASN A 65 -25.97 9.09 7.79
C ASN A 65 -26.69 9.40 9.12
N LYS A 66 -25.96 9.72 10.19
CA LYS A 66 -26.57 10.17 11.46
C LYS A 66 -27.37 11.48 11.29
N LYS A 67 -26.86 12.44 10.52
CA LYS A 67 -27.56 13.70 10.22
C LYS A 67 -28.84 13.47 9.40
N LYS A 68 -28.80 12.58 8.40
CA LYS A 68 -29.99 12.18 7.62
C LYS A 68 -31.07 11.54 8.48
N LYS A 69 -30.70 10.66 9.42
CA LYS A 69 -31.65 10.03 10.37
C LYS A 69 -32.31 11.02 11.33
N LYS A 70 -31.63 12.09 11.73
CA LYS A 70 -32.21 13.12 12.61
C LYS A 70 -33.16 14.11 11.92
N LYS A 71 -33.13 14.17 10.58
CA LYS A 71 -33.99 15.05 9.77
C LYS A 71 -35.25 14.35 9.25
N LYS A 72 -35.40 13.05 9.52
CA LYS A 72 -36.54 12.21 9.14
C LYS A 72 -37.34 11.90 10.39
#